data_AF-A0A4C1T7U5-F1
#
_entry.id   AF-A0A4C1T7U5-F1
#
_cell.length_a   1.000
_cell.length_b   1.000
_cell.length_c   1.000
_cell.angle_alpha   90.00
_cell.angle_beta   90.00
_cell.angle_gamma   90.00
#
_symmetry.space_group_name_H-M   'P 1'
#
loop_
_entity.id
_entity.type
_entity.pdbx_description
1 polymer ?
#
loop_
_entity_poly.entity_id
_entity_poly.type
_entity_poly.pdbx_seq_one_letter_code
_entity_poly.pdbx_strand_id
1 'polypeptide(L)'
;MASCFGDMLRMFTELSYCRSGPFAQFTGWNLGFLLEIKDIKIPVDYTGHKTNYQKDIALVFLSTPFVYDLRIRPVCLDFDMEFDKKQLIPGNLGIFTGHLNFDEPPFLLVASYIDSGTCAGMASSWHRKYITSDKICGKISFDVGCRSPTDRIRLALISRRRRFADDMNNRLPAGQGLAFPATEGGQRRYYLRGVLSVGLYPPHNSVRDLYVTSKNLLAFTHLLAHKTFIKDSITVEKYRTSIAQIMCRLPSYPKYGSYTVINNPNFSPGDSIDSFYLDYKCDTGYGIVGSNKLFCVNGFQHQQVPKCEKMCFLNRHASVEYLCHDGQLCGKTRKCRIQEPEGITATPVCKTPIYNTSHSLPIMKCSNSTWNYVATCPAVCGTSTPRGDVLVAGGGRARRSEVPWHVGVYDKHSAPYELQCGGSIIARNLVLTGNARH
;
A
#
# COMPACT_ATOMS: atom_id res chain seq x y z
N MET A 1 -17.92 -9.03 -14.95
CA MET A 1 -17.74 -7.56 -14.80
C MET A 1 -19.01 -6.80 -15.17
N ALA A 2 -19.60 -7.02 -16.34
CA ALA A 2 -20.95 -6.51 -16.64
C ALA A 2 -21.99 -7.11 -15.68
N SER A 3 -21.77 -8.36 -15.24
CA SER A 3 -22.51 -9.00 -14.15
C SER A 3 -22.53 -8.17 -12.86
N CYS A 4 -21.38 -7.60 -12.47
CA CYS A 4 -21.25 -6.76 -11.27
C CYS A 4 -22.15 -5.52 -11.34
N PHE A 5 -22.37 -4.95 -12.52
CA PHE A 5 -23.23 -3.80 -12.72
C PHE A 5 -24.71 -4.18 -12.95
N GLY A 6 -24.98 -5.33 -13.57
CA GLY A 6 -26.33 -5.85 -13.77
C GLY A 6 -27.06 -6.14 -12.45
N ASP A 7 -26.35 -6.69 -11.45
CA ASP A 7 -26.90 -6.90 -10.11
C ASP A 7 -27.10 -5.57 -9.35
N MET A 8 -26.23 -4.57 -9.60
CA MET A 8 -26.39 -3.22 -9.05
C MET A 8 -27.62 -2.50 -9.65
N LEU A 9 -27.82 -2.60 -10.97
CA LEU A 9 -28.98 -2.06 -11.70
C LEU A 9 -30.32 -2.66 -11.24
N ARG A 10 -30.36 -3.93 -10.84
CA ARG A 10 -31.55 -4.55 -10.23
C ARG A 10 -31.88 -4.03 -8.82
N MET A 11 -30.88 -3.64 -8.02
CA MET A 11 -31.11 -2.95 -6.75
C MET A 11 -31.64 -1.52 -6.96
N PHE A 12 -31.24 -0.84 -8.03
CA PHE A 12 -31.68 0.54 -8.33
C PHE A 12 -33.13 0.66 -8.79
N THR A 13 -33.76 -0.41 -9.30
CA THR A 13 -35.18 -0.38 -9.69
C THR A 13 -36.16 -0.49 -8.51
N GLU A 14 -35.73 -0.93 -7.31
CA GLU A 14 -36.61 -1.03 -6.12
C GLU A 14 -36.42 0.09 -5.09
N LEU A 15 -35.36 0.92 -5.20
CA LEU A 15 -35.08 2.03 -4.28
C LEU A 15 -35.08 3.36 -5.03
N SER A 16 -36.21 3.71 -5.62
CA SER A 16 -36.48 5.02 -6.23
C SER A 16 -36.77 6.09 -5.16
N TYR A 17 -35.92 6.29 -4.16
CA TYR A 17 -35.99 7.48 -3.29
C TYR A 17 -34.68 7.72 -2.50
N CYS A 18 -33.57 8.06 -3.17
CA CYS A 18 -32.46 8.79 -2.56
C CYS A 18 -31.55 9.44 -3.61
N ARG A 19 -31.31 10.76 -3.49
CA ARG A 19 -30.46 11.58 -4.37
C ARG A 19 -28.97 11.38 -4.07
N SER A 20 -28.40 10.24 -4.43
CA SER A 20 -26.94 10.07 -4.50
C SER A 20 -26.59 9.17 -5.68
N GLY A 21 -25.89 9.73 -6.67
CA GLY A 21 -25.42 9.01 -7.87
C GLY A 21 -24.41 7.89 -7.55
N PRO A 22 -24.07 7.04 -8.52
CA PRO A 22 -23.20 5.88 -8.30
C PRO A 22 -21.73 6.28 -8.07
N PHE A 23 -21.10 5.71 -7.05
CA PHE A 23 -19.68 5.89 -6.71
C PHE A 23 -18.89 4.58 -6.93
N ALA A 24 -17.66 4.69 -7.44
CA ALA A 24 -16.71 3.57 -7.50
C ALA A 24 -15.66 3.71 -6.38
N GLN A 25 -15.41 2.64 -5.61
CA GLN A 25 -14.38 2.60 -4.58
C GLN A 25 -13.15 1.82 -5.09
N PHE A 26 -11.97 2.44 -5.07
CA PHE A 26 -10.71 1.79 -5.45
C PHE A 26 -9.76 1.70 -4.25
N THR A 27 -9.15 0.53 -4.03
CA THR A 27 -8.24 0.28 -2.89
C THR A 27 -6.79 0.55 -3.29
N GLY A 28 -6.23 1.69 -2.87
CA GLY A 28 -4.79 1.88 -2.72
C GLY A 28 -4.43 1.67 -1.25
N TRP A 29 -3.43 0.85 -0.93
CA TRP A 29 -3.06 0.45 0.43
C TRP A 29 -3.11 1.64 1.42
N ASN A 30 -4.15 1.66 2.28
CA ASN A 30 -4.55 2.64 3.30
C ASN A 30 -5.32 3.92 2.90
N LEU A 31 -5.74 4.12 1.65
CA LEU A 31 -6.72 5.17 1.28
C LEU A 31 -7.76 4.61 0.31
N GLY A 32 -9.02 4.52 0.76
CA GLY A 32 -10.16 4.34 -0.12
C GLY A 32 -10.52 5.68 -0.76
N PHE A 33 -10.41 5.76 -2.09
CA PHE A 33 -10.90 6.91 -2.84
C PHE A 33 -12.28 6.57 -3.40
N LEU A 34 -13.26 7.44 -3.15
CA LEU A 34 -14.54 7.42 -3.84
C LEU A 34 -14.41 8.30 -5.07
N LEU A 35 -14.51 7.71 -6.26
CA LEU A 35 -14.49 8.43 -7.53
C LEU A 35 -15.89 8.41 -8.13
N GLU A 36 -16.30 9.56 -8.65
CA GLU A 36 -17.58 9.71 -9.32
C GLU A 36 -17.52 9.09 -10.73
N ILE A 37 -18.55 8.32 -11.05
CA ILE A 37 -18.69 7.66 -12.35
C ILE A 37 -19.41 8.61 -13.32
N LYS A 38 -18.78 8.87 -14.46
CA LYS A 38 -19.35 9.67 -15.56
C LYS A 38 -20.25 8.84 -16.46
N ASP A 39 -19.79 7.66 -16.86
CA ASP A 39 -20.51 6.78 -17.78
C ASP A 39 -20.08 5.32 -17.60
N ILE A 40 -20.97 4.38 -17.94
CA ILE A 40 -20.70 2.94 -17.95
C ILE A 40 -21.16 2.39 -19.30
N LYS A 41 -20.22 1.80 -20.05
CA LYS A 41 -20.49 1.13 -21.32
C LYS A 41 -20.48 -0.37 -21.12
N ILE A 42 -21.57 -1.03 -21.51
CA ILE A 42 -21.74 -2.48 -21.51
C ILE A 42 -22.13 -2.91 -22.93
N PRO A 43 -21.65 -4.07 -23.45
CA PRO A 43 -22.09 -4.59 -24.74
C PRO A 43 -23.62 -4.75 -24.77
N VAL A 44 -24.25 -4.24 -25.82
CA VAL A 44 -25.73 -4.17 -25.95
C VAL A 44 -26.42 -5.53 -25.91
N ASP A 45 -25.72 -6.58 -26.31
CA ASP A 45 -26.25 -7.95 -26.36
C ASP A 45 -25.77 -8.82 -25.18
N TYR A 46 -25.19 -8.21 -24.16
CA TYR A 46 -24.93 -8.89 -22.89
C TYR A 46 -26.26 -9.24 -22.20
N THR A 47 -26.55 -10.52 -22.02
CA THR A 47 -27.78 -11.01 -21.35
C THR A 47 -27.50 -11.91 -20.15
N GLY A 48 -26.27 -11.85 -19.62
CA GLY A 48 -25.86 -12.56 -18.41
C GLY A 48 -25.96 -14.08 -18.55
N HIS A 49 -26.66 -14.73 -17.63
CA HIS A 49 -26.77 -16.19 -17.58
C HIS A 49 -27.42 -16.80 -18.85
N LYS A 50 -28.30 -16.05 -19.55
CA LYS A 50 -28.99 -16.54 -20.76
C LYS A 50 -28.02 -16.92 -21.88
N THR A 51 -26.91 -16.18 -22.00
CA THR A 51 -25.84 -16.42 -22.98
C THR A 51 -24.56 -16.93 -22.31
N ASN A 52 -24.68 -17.60 -21.15
CA ASN A 52 -23.55 -18.16 -20.41
C ASN A 52 -22.45 -17.12 -20.10
N TYR A 53 -22.83 -15.87 -19.83
CA TYR A 53 -21.92 -14.75 -19.59
C TYR A 53 -20.96 -14.42 -20.74
N GLN A 54 -21.32 -14.76 -21.99
CA GLN A 54 -20.68 -14.16 -23.16
C GLN A 54 -20.75 -12.63 -23.07
N LYS A 55 -19.68 -11.95 -23.47
CA LYS A 55 -19.60 -10.48 -23.44
C LYS A 55 -19.68 -9.86 -22.05
N ASP A 56 -19.27 -10.61 -21.02
CA ASP A 56 -19.17 -10.13 -19.64
C ASP A 56 -17.95 -9.20 -19.45
N ILE A 57 -18.07 -7.99 -19.98
CA ILE A 57 -17.10 -6.90 -19.88
C ILE A 57 -17.85 -5.56 -19.78
N ALA A 58 -17.30 -4.61 -19.02
CA ALA A 58 -17.83 -3.26 -18.95
C ALA A 58 -16.66 -2.26 -18.94
N LEU A 59 -16.90 -1.06 -19.47
CA LEU A 59 -15.97 0.06 -19.37
C LEU A 59 -16.60 1.14 -18.50
N VAL A 60 -15.86 1.60 -17.50
CA VAL A 60 -16.30 2.64 -16.57
C VAL A 60 -15.48 3.89 -16.84
N PHE A 61 -16.16 4.97 -17.17
CA PHE A 61 -15.57 6.29 -17.38
C PHE A 61 -15.80 7.12 -16.13
N LEU A 62 -14.74 7.74 -15.62
CA LEU A 62 -14.78 8.54 -14.40
C LEU A 62 -14.94 10.02 -14.72
N SER A 63 -15.62 10.76 -13.84
CA SER A 63 -15.74 12.22 -13.95
C SER A 63 -14.39 12.90 -13.70
N THR A 64 -13.63 12.36 -12.76
CA THR A 64 -12.29 12.83 -12.39
C THR A 64 -11.24 11.78 -12.75
N PRO A 65 -10.17 12.13 -13.49
CA PRO A 65 -9.13 11.19 -13.84
C PRO A 65 -8.31 10.76 -12.62
N PHE A 66 -7.73 9.55 -12.69
CA PHE A 66 -6.80 9.08 -11.68
C PHE A 66 -5.53 9.94 -11.63
N VAL A 67 -5.08 10.21 -10.42
CA VAL A 67 -3.74 10.70 -10.11
C VAL A 67 -2.80 9.51 -10.02
N TYR A 68 -1.94 9.33 -11.03
CA TYR A 68 -0.96 8.23 -11.04
C TYR A 68 0.22 8.53 -10.11
N ASP A 69 0.64 7.53 -9.34
CA ASP A 69 1.84 7.59 -8.50
C ASP A 69 2.63 6.27 -8.56
N LEU A 70 3.50 6.01 -7.57
CA LEU A 70 4.22 4.73 -7.49
C LEU A 70 3.32 3.53 -7.16
N ARG A 71 2.10 3.77 -6.68
CA ARG A 71 1.12 2.78 -6.21
C ARG A 71 -0.08 2.67 -7.15
N ILE A 72 -0.42 3.73 -7.88
CA ILE A 72 -1.54 3.80 -8.82
C ILE A 72 -0.99 3.94 -10.24
N ARG A 73 -1.08 2.88 -11.05
CA ARG A 73 -0.58 2.83 -12.43
C ARG A 73 -1.51 2.00 -13.33
N PRO A 74 -1.64 2.36 -14.62
CA PRO A 74 -2.44 1.58 -15.56
C PRO A 74 -1.71 0.31 -16.01
N VAL A 75 -2.48 -0.71 -16.38
CA VAL A 75 -2.00 -1.93 -17.05
C VAL A 75 -1.93 -1.70 -18.57
N CYS A 76 -1.01 -2.38 -19.26
CA CYS A 76 -0.90 -2.26 -20.72
C CYS A 76 -2.04 -3.03 -21.42
N LEU A 77 -2.58 -2.43 -22.48
CA LEU A 77 -3.51 -3.07 -23.40
C LEU A 77 -2.83 -3.28 -24.75
N ASP A 78 -2.89 -4.50 -25.25
CA ASP A 78 -2.39 -4.84 -26.57
C ASP A 78 -3.35 -5.82 -27.25
N PHE A 79 -3.67 -5.55 -28.51
CA PHE A 79 -4.63 -6.33 -29.30
C PHE A 79 -4.00 -6.93 -30.56
N ASP A 80 -2.68 -7.15 -30.53
CA ASP A 80 -1.96 -7.91 -31.54
C ASP A 80 -2.17 -9.40 -31.31
N MET A 81 -2.56 -10.11 -32.37
CA MET A 81 -2.94 -11.52 -32.28
C MET A 81 -1.74 -12.42 -31.99
N GLU A 82 -0.57 -12.11 -32.57
CA GLU A 82 0.62 -12.93 -32.41
C GLU A 82 1.24 -12.75 -31.03
N PHE A 83 1.21 -11.53 -30.49
CA PHE A 83 1.61 -11.28 -29.12
C PHE A 83 0.66 -11.91 -28.10
N ASP A 84 -0.66 -11.87 -28.35
CA ASP A 84 -1.66 -12.56 -27.52
C ASP A 84 -1.39 -14.07 -27.45
N LYS A 85 -1.16 -14.72 -28.61
CA LYS A 85 -0.78 -16.14 -28.69
C LYS A 85 0.51 -16.46 -27.94
N LYS A 86 1.54 -15.60 -28.04
CA LYS A 86 2.81 -15.77 -27.32
C LYS A 86 2.64 -15.75 -25.80
N GLN A 87 1.70 -14.95 -25.29
CA GLN A 87 1.43 -14.89 -23.85
C GLN A 87 0.48 -16.00 -23.40
N LEU A 88 -0.46 -16.42 -24.22
CA LEU A 88 -1.44 -17.47 -23.94
C LEU A 88 -0.95 -18.86 -24.41
N ILE A 89 0.25 -19.24 -23.96
CA ILE A 89 0.80 -20.60 -24.13
C ILE A 89 0.50 -21.38 -22.85
N PRO A 90 -0.05 -22.61 -22.92
CA PRO A 90 -0.35 -23.42 -21.74
C PRO A 90 0.84 -23.51 -20.79
N GLY A 91 0.61 -23.28 -19.50
CA GLY A 91 1.66 -23.22 -18.48
C GLY A 91 2.13 -21.79 -18.15
N ASN A 92 2.02 -20.83 -19.06
CA ASN A 92 2.42 -19.44 -18.80
C ASN A 92 1.69 -18.86 -17.59
N LEU A 93 2.43 -18.13 -16.76
CA LEU A 93 1.92 -17.59 -15.50
C LEU A 93 1.48 -16.14 -15.66
N GLY A 94 0.20 -15.90 -15.44
CA GLY A 94 -0.39 -14.57 -15.26
C GLY A 94 -0.60 -14.26 -13.79
N ILE A 95 -0.72 -12.97 -13.48
CA ILE A 95 -1.04 -12.46 -12.15
C ILE A 95 -2.39 -11.78 -12.14
N PHE A 96 -3.09 -11.89 -11.02
CA PHE A 96 -4.31 -11.13 -10.72
C PHE A 96 -4.40 -10.91 -9.21
N THR A 97 -5.28 -10.04 -8.76
CA THR A 97 -5.49 -9.80 -7.32
C THR A 97 -6.74 -10.52 -6.86
N GLY A 98 -6.80 -10.87 -5.57
CA GLY A 98 -7.98 -11.40 -4.89
C GLY A 98 -8.35 -10.51 -3.70
N HIS A 99 -9.63 -10.46 -3.35
CA HIS A 99 -10.12 -9.71 -2.19
C HIS A 99 -11.12 -10.57 -1.43
N LEU A 100 -10.87 -10.87 -0.15
CA LEU A 100 -11.78 -11.72 0.64
C LEU A 100 -12.87 -10.91 1.37
N ASN A 101 -12.52 -9.72 1.84
CA ASN A 101 -13.40 -8.77 2.56
C ASN A 101 -12.95 -7.34 2.24
N PHE A 102 -13.88 -6.41 2.01
CA PHE A 102 -13.57 -5.02 1.62
C PHE A 102 -12.59 -4.29 2.55
N ASP A 103 -12.56 -4.64 3.84
CA ASP A 103 -11.69 -4.03 4.85
C ASP A 103 -10.26 -4.62 4.92
N GLU A 104 -9.99 -5.75 4.26
CA GLU A 104 -8.66 -6.36 4.21
C GLU A 104 -7.88 -5.95 2.95
N PRO A 105 -6.55 -5.89 2.98
CA PRO A 105 -5.77 -5.62 1.77
C PRO A 105 -5.90 -6.75 0.74
N PRO A 106 -5.89 -6.42 -0.57
CA PRO A 106 -5.95 -7.44 -1.62
C PRO A 106 -4.69 -8.31 -1.61
N PHE A 107 -4.87 -9.60 -1.90
CA PHE A 107 -3.78 -10.57 -2.04
C PHE A 107 -3.41 -10.78 -3.51
N LEU A 108 -2.13 -11.02 -3.78
CA LEU A 108 -1.63 -11.34 -5.12
C LEU A 108 -1.82 -12.83 -5.40
N LEU A 109 -2.43 -13.16 -6.54
CA LEU A 109 -2.65 -14.51 -7.03
C LEU A 109 -1.95 -14.74 -8.36
N VAL A 110 -1.57 -16.00 -8.59
CA VAL A 110 -0.94 -16.46 -9.83
C VAL A 110 -1.82 -17.53 -10.47
N ALA A 111 -2.13 -17.35 -11.75
CA ALA A 111 -2.86 -18.32 -12.55
C ALA A 111 -1.99 -18.79 -13.73
N SER A 112 -1.91 -20.11 -13.91
CA SER A 112 -1.33 -20.71 -15.10
C SER A 112 -2.39 -20.79 -16.19
N TYR A 113 -2.08 -20.29 -17.38
CA TYR A 113 -2.98 -20.37 -18.53
C TYR A 113 -3.17 -21.83 -18.97
N ILE A 114 -4.41 -22.17 -19.32
CA ILE A 114 -4.81 -23.48 -19.86
C ILE A 114 -5.64 -23.25 -21.12
N ASP A 115 -5.42 -24.07 -22.14
CA ASP A 115 -6.22 -24.02 -23.37
C ASP A 115 -7.68 -24.44 -23.13
N SER A 116 -8.57 -24.00 -24.03
CA SER A 116 -10.02 -24.22 -23.88
C SER A 116 -10.42 -25.70 -23.84
N GLY A 117 -9.75 -26.56 -24.62
CA GLY A 117 -10.06 -27.99 -24.68
C GLY A 117 -9.73 -28.69 -23.35
N THR A 118 -8.52 -28.46 -22.84
CA THR A 118 -8.10 -28.97 -21.53
C THR A 118 -8.98 -28.40 -20.42
N CYS A 119 -9.31 -27.10 -20.47
CA CYS A 119 -10.19 -26.45 -19.51
C CYS A 119 -11.57 -27.09 -19.46
N ALA A 120 -12.18 -27.38 -20.62
CA ALA A 120 -13.47 -28.05 -20.70
C ALA A 120 -13.43 -29.50 -20.20
N GLY A 121 -12.33 -30.21 -20.44
CA GLY A 121 -12.09 -31.54 -19.88
C GLY A 121 -12.01 -31.54 -18.34
N MET A 122 -11.40 -30.49 -17.76
CA MET A 122 -11.26 -30.33 -16.31
C MET A 122 -12.52 -29.78 -15.63
N ALA A 123 -13.40 -29.10 -16.36
CA ALA A 123 -14.65 -28.56 -15.84
C ALA A 123 -15.76 -29.63 -15.75
N SER A 124 -16.62 -29.50 -14.73
CA SER A 124 -17.85 -30.29 -14.60
C SER A 124 -18.79 -30.05 -15.78
N SER A 125 -19.62 -31.04 -16.08
CA SER A 125 -20.59 -30.99 -17.18
C SER A 125 -21.45 -29.72 -17.17
N TRP A 126 -21.89 -29.27 -16.00
CA TRP A 126 -22.71 -28.07 -15.83
C TRP A 126 -21.96 -26.76 -16.08
N HIS A 127 -20.65 -26.73 -15.90
CA HIS A 127 -19.82 -25.52 -16.05
C HIS A 127 -19.16 -25.40 -17.41
N ARG A 128 -19.08 -26.49 -18.20
CA ARG A 128 -18.54 -26.46 -19.57
C ARG A 128 -19.23 -25.42 -20.46
N LYS A 129 -20.52 -25.17 -20.25
CA LYS A 129 -21.30 -24.16 -21.00
C LYS A 129 -20.77 -22.73 -20.84
N TYR A 130 -20.02 -22.44 -19.76
CA TYR A 130 -19.43 -21.11 -19.52
C TYR A 130 -18.05 -20.92 -20.16
N ILE A 131 -17.48 -21.97 -20.78
CA ILE A 131 -16.22 -21.91 -21.53
C ILE A 131 -16.57 -21.59 -22.99
N THR A 132 -16.99 -20.35 -23.22
CA THR A 132 -17.38 -19.86 -24.54
C THR A 132 -16.17 -19.37 -25.34
N SER A 133 -16.35 -19.12 -26.63
CA SER A 133 -15.27 -18.68 -27.53
C SER A 133 -14.62 -17.34 -27.14
N ASP A 134 -15.27 -16.55 -26.29
CA ASP A 134 -14.80 -15.28 -25.77
C ASP A 134 -14.14 -15.39 -24.39
N LYS A 135 -13.78 -16.61 -23.97
CA LYS A 135 -13.21 -16.91 -22.65
C LYS A 135 -11.82 -17.54 -22.76
N ILE A 136 -10.96 -17.19 -21.81
CA ILE A 136 -9.68 -17.86 -21.54
C ILE A 136 -9.70 -18.48 -20.15
N CYS A 137 -8.98 -19.58 -19.97
CA CYS A 137 -8.94 -20.30 -18.71
C CYS A 137 -7.61 -20.11 -17.97
N GLY A 138 -7.71 -20.00 -16.66
CA GLY A 138 -6.56 -19.99 -15.75
C GLY A 138 -6.77 -20.97 -14.62
N LYS A 139 -5.74 -21.76 -14.30
CA LYS A 139 -5.68 -22.57 -13.10
C LYS A 139 -4.80 -21.90 -12.07
N ILE A 140 -5.34 -21.62 -10.89
CA ILE A 140 -4.62 -21.03 -9.78
C ILE A 140 -3.49 -21.97 -9.37
N SER A 141 -2.28 -21.44 -9.37
CA SER A 141 -1.07 -22.15 -8.95
C SER A 141 -0.66 -21.68 -7.55
N PHE A 142 -0.69 -22.60 -6.58
CA PHE A 142 -0.27 -22.34 -5.20
C PHE A 142 1.22 -22.63 -4.96
N ASP A 143 1.95 -23.07 -5.99
CA ASP A 143 3.32 -23.59 -5.86
C ASP A 143 4.41 -22.58 -6.28
N VAL A 144 4.13 -21.28 -6.15
CA VAL A 144 5.08 -20.24 -6.51
C VAL A 144 6.00 -19.93 -5.33
N GLY A 145 7.03 -20.74 -5.18
CA GLY A 145 8.18 -20.45 -4.33
C GLY A 145 8.96 -19.24 -4.85
N CYS A 146 8.56 -18.02 -4.48
CA CYS A 146 9.45 -16.86 -4.56
C CYS A 146 10.60 -17.07 -3.55
N ARG A 147 11.76 -17.55 -4.03
CA ARG A 147 13.03 -17.57 -3.28
C ARG A 147 13.70 -16.20 -3.37
N SER A 148 13.24 -15.24 -2.56
CA SER A 148 14.01 -14.06 -2.19
C SER A 148 14.05 -13.96 -0.65
N PRO A 149 15.22 -13.81 0.00
CA PRO A 149 15.32 -13.80 1.46
C PRO A 149 14.72 -12.58 2.16
N THR A 150 14.29 -11.53 1.44
CA THR A 150 13.95 -10.22 2.07
C THR A 150 12.47 -9.91 2.19
N ASP A 151 11.57 -10.69 1.56
CA ASP A 151 10.13 -10.40 1.65
C ASP A 151 9.47 -11.20 2.78
N ARG A 152 9.13 -10.50 3.88
CA ARG A 152 8.30 -10.99 4.98
C ARG A 152 6.84 -11.24 4.57
N ILE A 153 6.58 -11.81 3.40
CA ILE A 153 5.27 -12.35 3.02
C ILE A 153 5.35 -13.87 3.22
N ARG A 154 5.53 -14.33 4.46
CA ARG A 154 5.71 -15.77 4.71
C ARG A 154 4.95 -16.39 5.88
N LEU A 155 4.07 -15.68 6.59
CA LEU A 155 3.49 -16.24 7.82
C LEU A 155 1.97 -16.07 8.02
N ALA A 156 1.20 -15.69 6.99
CA ALA A 156 -0.27 -15.78 7.05
C ALA A 156 -0.86 -17.00 6.30
N LEU A 157 -0.12 -17.58 5.35
CA LEU A 157 -0.65 -18.63 4.44
C LEU A 157 -0.33 -20.07 4.88
N ILE A 158 0.61 -20.28 5.81
CA ILE A 158 1.05 -21.63 6.19
C ILE A 158 0.18 -22.23 7.32
N SER A 159 -0.42 -21.42 8.19
CA SER A 159 -1.23 -21.91 9.32
C SER A 159 -2.74 -22.05 9.04
N ARG A 160 -3.23 -21.61 7.87
CA ARG A 160 -4.68 -21.65 7.52
C ARG A 160 -5.01 -22.46 6.24
N ARG A 161 -4.16 -23.42 5.87
CA ARG A 161 -4.31 -24.27 4.66
C ARG A 161 -5.69 -24.93 4.46
N ARG A 162 -6.48 -25.20 5.51
CA ARG A 162 -7.75 -25.94 5.41
C ARG A 162 -9.02 -25.10 5.26
N ARG A 163 -9.04 -23.82 5.66
CA ARG A 163 -10.27 -22.99 5.61
C ARG A 163 -10.27 -21.93 4.51
N PHE A 164 -9.12 -21.66 3.90
CA PHE A 164 -8.95 -20.55 2.94
C PHE A 164 -9.26 -20.97 1.49
N ALA A 165 -8.99 -22.22 1.11
CA ALA A 165 -9.27 -22.74 -0.23
C ALA A 165 -10.77 -23.04 -0.46
N ASP A 166 -11.53 -23.27 0.62
CA ASP A 166 -12.94 -23.67 0.51
C ASP A 166 -13.89 -22.57 0.02
N ASP A 167 -13.44 -21.32 0.08
CA ASP A 167 -14.27 -20.12 -0.08
C ASP A 167 -13.89 -19.27 -1.32
N MET A 168 -12.77 -19.57 -1.97
CA MET A 168 -12.12 -18.62 -2.88
C MET A 168 -12.86 -18.46 -4.22
N ASN A 169 -13.43 -19.52 -4.80
CA ASN A 169 -14.22 -19.42 -6.04
C ASN A 169 -15.56 -18.67 -5.85
N ASN A 170 -16.09 -18.62 -4.63
CA ASN A 170 -17.33 -17.87 -4.31
C ASN A 170 -17.06 -16.46 -3.78
N ARG A 171 -15.81 -16.12 -3.44
CA ARG A 171 -15.46 -14.82 -2.84
C ARG A 171 -14.55 -13.94 -3.69
N LEU A 172 -13.96 -14.43 -4.78
CA LEU A 172 -13.22 -13.56 -5.69
C LEU A 172 -14.19 -12.65 -6.43
N PRO A 173 -14.15 -11.32 -6.22
CA PRO A 173 -15.05 -10.41 -6.92
C PRO A 173 -14.80 -10.47 -8.42
N ALA A 174 -15.87 -10.67 -9.20
CA ALA A 174 -15.81 -10.64 -10.65
C ALA A 174 -15.33 -9.26 -11.13
N GLY A 175 -14.64 -9.21 -12.26
CA GLY A 175 -14.06 -7.98 -12.81
C GLY A 175 -12.56 -7.78 -12.53
N GLN A 176 -11.90 -8.69 -11.82
CA GLN A 176 -10.45 -8.63 -11.62
C GLN A 176 -9.67 -8.91 -12.91
N GLY A 177 -8.62 -8.15 -13.16
CA GLY A 177 -7.80 -8.29 -14.37
C GLY A 177 -6.70 -9.34 -14.26
N LEU A 178 -6.63 -10.25 -15.23
CA LEU A 178 -5.53 -11.21 -15.40
C LEU A 178 -4.48 -10.65 -16.38
N ALA A 179 -3.28 -10.39 -15.87
CA ALA A 179 -2.20 -9.78 -16.63
C ALA A 179 -0.96 -10.68 -16.75
N PHE A 180 -0.33 -10.68 -17.92
CA PHE A 180 0.85 -11.48 -18.23
C PHE A 180 2.09 -10.59 -18.42
N PRO A 181 3.25 -10.98 -17.88
CA PRO A 181 4.47 -10.21 -18.06
C PRO A 181 5.04 -10.35 -19.48
N ALA A 182 5.73 -9.31 -19.95
CA ALA A 182 6.62 -9.34 -21.11
C ALA A 182 7.82 -8.40 -20.86
N THR A 183 8.94 -8.67 -21.51
CA THR A 183 10.14 -7.83 -21.42
C THR A 183 10.29 -6.99 -22.68
N GLU A 184 10.27 -5.67 -22.54
CA GLU A 184 10.43 -4.71 -23.65
C GLU A 184 11.50 -3.69 -23.29
N GLY A 185 12.52 -3.55 -24.15
CA GLY A 185 13.61 -2.60 -23.91
C GLY A 185 14.32 -2.81 -22.56
N GLY A 186 14.42 -4.06 -22.08
CA GLY A 186 14.99 -4.40 -20.77
C GLY A 186 14.07 -4.15 -19.57
N GLN A 187 12.86 -3.62 -19.76
CA GLN A 187 11.88 -3.41 -18.69
C GLN A 187 10.77 -4.45 -18.73
N ARG A 188 10.37 -4.95 -17.54
CA ARG A 188 9.23 -5.86 -17.40
C ARG A 188 7.93 -5.06 -17.38
N ARG A 189 7.03 -5.34 -18.32
CA ARG A 189 5.67 -4.76 -18.46
C ARG A 189 4.62 -5.85 -18.28
N TYR A 190 3.41 -5.46 -17.91
CA TYR A 190 2.28 -6.39 -17.72
C TYR A 190 1.14 -6.01 -18.65
N TYR A 191 0.64 -7.01 -19.37
CA TYR A 191 -0.41 -6.88 -20.38
C TYR A 191 -1.67 -7.58 -19.93
N LEU A 192 -2.79 -6.84 -19.89
CA LEU A 192 -4.09 -7.39 -19.52
C LEU A 192 -4.60 -8.29 -20.65
N ARG A 193 -4.93 -9.55 -20.32
CA ARG A 193 -5.43 -10.53 -21.29
C ARG A 193 -6.85 -10.99 -21.00
N GLY A 194 -7.25 -11.00 -19.73
CA GLY A 194 -8.60 -11.40 -19.34
C GLY A 194 -9.16 -10.60 -18.18
N VAL A 195 -10.48 -10.60 -18.06
CA VAL A 195 -11.23 -10.08 -16.91
C VAL A 195 -12.00 -11.22 -16.27
N LEU A 196 -11.86 -11.43 -14.96
CA LEU A 196 -12.50 -12.54 -14.25
C LEU A 196 -14.02 -12.47 -14.43
N SER A 197 -14.58 -13.54 -15.00
CA SER A 197 -16.01 -13.63 -15.30
C SER A 197 -16.69 -14.63 -14.36
N VAL A 198 -16.23 -15.88 -14.35
CA VAL A 198 -16.87 -16.95 -13.56
C VAL A 198 -15.86 -17.99 -13.08
N GLY A 199 -16.08 -18.53 -11.89
CA GLY A 199 -15.36 -19.68 -11.35
C GLY A 199 -15.89 -21.00 -11.92
N LEU A 200 -15.00 -21.93 -12.25
CA LEU A 200 -15.36 -23.24 -12.80
C LEU A 200 -15.13 -24.34 -11.76
N TYR A 201 -16.12 -25.22 -11.60
CA TYR A 201 -16.05 -26.35 -10.70
C TYR A 201 -15.70 -27.63 -11.45
N PRO A 202 -14.75 -28.46 -10.99
CA PRO A 202 -14.42 -29.75 -11.59
C PRO A 202 -15.52 -30.81 -11.34
N PRO A 203 -15.54 -31.91 -12.11
CA PRO A 203 -16.52 -32.98 -11.93
C PRO A 203 -16.38 -33.67 -10.55
N HIS A 204 -17.52 -33.92 -9.89
CA HIS A 204 -17.59 -34.58 -8.58
C HIS A 204 -17.44 -36.10 -8.72
N ASN A 205 -16.43 -36.73 -8.11
CA ASN A 205 -16.33 -38.19 -8.04
C ASN A 205 -16.30 -38.78 -6.61
N SER A 206 -16.15 -37.99 -5.54
CA SER A 206 -16.36 -38.48 -4.16
C SER A 206 -16.48 -37.35 -3.13
N VAL A 207 -17.17 -37.62 -2.00
CA VAL A 207 -17.31 -36.70 -0.85
C VAL A 207 -15.98 -36.50 -0.10
N ARG A 208 -14.98 -37.36 -0.31
CA ARG A 208 -13.62 -37.22 0.27
C ARG A 208 -12.66 -36.37 -0.58
N ASP A 209 -12.93 -36.20 -1.87
CA ASP A 209 -12.17 -35.29 -2.77
C ASP A 209 -12.65 -33.84 -2.71
N LEU A 210 -13.61 -33.55 -1.82
CA LEU A 210 -14.15 -32.21 -1.61
C LEU A 210 -13.13 -31.24 -1.00
N TYR A 211 -12.02 -31.73 -0.44
CA TYR A 211 -11.16 -30.95 0.47
C TYR A 211 -9.71 -30.73 0.03
N VAL A 212 -9.22 -31.27 -1.11
CA VAL A 212 -7.77 -31.21 -1.39
C VAL A 212 -7.36 -30.78 -2.81
N THR A 213 -8.20 -30.85 -3.84
CA THR A 213 -7.74 -30.58 -5.23
C THR A 213 -8.72 -29.86 -6.17
N SER A 214 -9.88 -29.40 -5.70
CA SER A 214 -11.04 -29.13 -6.58
C SER A 214 -11.54 -27.68 -6.71
N LYS A 215 -10.75 -26.62 -6.39
CA LYS A 215 -11.25 -25.22 -6.45
C LYS A 215 -10.27 -24.19 -7.05
N ASN A 216 -9.68 -24.49 -8.21
CA ASN A 216 -8.62 -23.63 -8.79
C ASN A 216 -8.87 -23.18 -10.23
N LEU A 217 -9.97 -23.54 -10.87
CA LEU A 217 -10.20 -23.24 -12.29
C LEU A 217 -11.09 -22.01 -12.45
N LEU A 218 -10.62 -21.03 -13.23
CA LEU A 218 -11.29 -19.76 -13.47
C LEU A 218 -11.42 -19.49 -14.97
N ALA A 219 -12.56 -18.91 -15.37
CA ALA A 219 -12.78 -18.39 -16.71
C ALA A 219 -12.76 -16.85 -16.71
N PHE A 220 -11.98 -16.29 -17.62
CA PHE A 220 -11.83 -14.85 -17.82
C PHE A 220 -12.38 -14.46 -19.19
N THR A 221 -13.12 -13.36 -19.28
CA THR A 221 -13.51 -12.74 -20.55
C THR A 221 -12.24 -12.27 -21.26
N HIS A 222 -11.98 -12.81 -22.45
CA HIS A 222 -10.79 -12.53 -23.26
C HIS A 222 -10.87 -11.13 -23.87
N LEU A 223 -9.84 -10.32 -23.66
CA LEU A 223 -9.81 -8.94 -24.16
C LEU A 223 -9.77 -8.87 -25.68
N LEU A 224 -8.99 -9.74 -26.33
CA LEU A 224 -8.85 -9.72 -27.79
C LEU A 224 -10.19 -10.01 -28.50
N ALA A 225 -10.98 -10.93 -27.95
CA ALA A 225 -12.34 -11.23 -28.44
C ALA A 225 -13.30 -10.01 -28.38
N HIS A 226 -12.99 -9.00 -27.55
CA HIS A 226 -13.79 -7.79 -27.36
C HIS A 226 -13.09 -6.52 -27.86
N LYS A 227 -12.05 -6.66 -28.69
CA LYS A 227 -11.24 -5.56 -29.22
C LYS A 227 -12.06 -4.41 -29.82
N THR A 228 -13.05 -4.73 -30.65
CA THR A 228 -13.90 -3.74 -31.32
C THR A 228 -14.68 -2.92 -30.29
N PHE A 229 -15.46 -3.59 -29.43
CA PHE A 229 -16.20 -2.95 -28.36
C PHE A 229 -15.33 -2.05 -27.47
N ILE A 230 -14.13 -2.51 -27.09
CA ILE A 230 -13.21 -1.75 -26.24
C ILE A 230 -12.70 -0.51 -26.98
N LYS A 231 -12.19 -0.68 -28.21
CA LYS A 231 -11.61 0.43 -28.99
C LYS A 231 -12.65 1.48 -29.37
N ASP A 232 -13.84 1.06 -29.78
CA ASP A 232 -14.90 1.96 -30.21
C ASP A 232 -15.40 2.79 -29.03
N SER A 233 -15.63 2.16 -27.87
CA SER A 233 -16.04 2.85 -26.65
C SER A 233 -15.00 3.87 -26.17
N ILE A 234 -13.71 3.52 -26.20
CA ILE A 234 -12.62 4.45 -25.85
C ILE A 234 -12.56 5.61 -26.85
N THR A 235 -12.72 5.34 -28.14
CA THR A 235 -12.65 6.36 -29.20
C THR A 235 -13.81 7.34 -29.10
N VAL A 236 -15.04 6.85 -28.88
CA VAL A 236 -16.24 7.67 -28.68
C VAL A 236 -16.08 8.57 -27.45
N GLU A 237 -15.59 8.04 -26.34
CA GLU A 237 -15.37 8.86 -25.13
C GLU A 237 -14.21 9.84 -25.28
N LYS A 238 -13.17 9.48 -26.04
CA LYS A 238 -12.10 10.42 -26.42
C LYS A 238 -12.64 11.59 -27.24
N TYR A 239 -13.54 11.34 -28.18
CA TYR A 239 -14.19 12.39 -29.00
C TYR A 239 -15.15 13.27 -28.18
N ARG A 240 -15.93 12.67 -27.26
CA ARG A 240 -16.79 13.44 -26.33
C ARG A 240 -16.00 14.33 -25.37
N THR A 241 -14.74 13.98 -25.11
CA THR A 241 -13.84 14.73 -24.21
C THR A 241 -12.88 15.64 -24.99
N SER A 242 -12.94 15.67 -26.33
CA SER A 242 -11.97 16.41 -27.18
C SER A 242 -12.28 17.89 -27.39
N ILE A 243 -12.88 18.57 -26.42
CA ILE A 243 -12.73 20.03 -26.30
C ILE A 243 -11.74 20.25 -25.16
N ALA A 244 -10.50 20.54 -25.56
CA ALA A 244 -9.27 20.73 -24.77
C ALA A 244 -8.40 19.46 -24.56
N GLN A 245 -7.51 19.19 -25.52
CA GLN A 245 -6.22 18.59 -25.15
C GLN A 245 -5.47 19.61 -24.29
N ILE A 246 -5.63 19.53 -22.97
CA ILE A 246 -4.93 20.41 -22.05
C ILE A 246 -3.50 19.90 -21.93
N MET A 247 -2.56 20.60 -22.56
CA MET A 247 -1.14 20.29 -22.45
C MET A 247 -0.61 20.69 -21.08
N CYS A 248 0.36 19.92 -20.59
CA CYS A 248 1.03 20.17 -19.32
C CYS A 248 2.25 21.04 -19.56
N ARG A 249 2.26 22.24 -18.99
CA ARG A 249 3.43 23.13 -19.02
C ARG A 249 4.36 22.81 -17.86
N LEU A 250 5.65 22.59 -18.13
CA LEU A 250 6.62 22.34 -17.07
C LEU A 250 6.78 23.60 -16.19
N PRO A 251 6.73 23.45 -14.85
CA PRO A 251 6.91 24.55 -13.91
C PRO A 251 8.36 25.06 -13.93
N SER A 252 8.60 26.25 -13.43
CA SER A 252 9.96 26.72 -13.16
C SER A 252 10.64 25.84 -12.11
N TYR A 253 11.98 25.80 -12.13
CA TYR A 253 12.73 25.17 -11.04
C TYR A 253 12.36 25.77 -9.68
N PRO A 254 12.29 24.94 -8.61
CA PRO A 254 12.05 25.45 -7.27
C PRO A 254 13.23 26.29 -6.81
N LYS A 255 12.98 27.29 -5.96
CA LYS A 255 14.06 28.05 -5.32
C LYS A 255 14.88 27.09 -4.44
N TYR A 256 16.21 27.09 -4.58
CA TYR A 256 17.13 26.18 -3.87
C TYR A 256 16.93 24.70 -4.20
N GLY A 257 16.59 24.40 -5.46
CA GLY A 257 16.54 23.04 -5.95
C GLY A 257 16.40 22.96 -7.46
N SER A 258 16.25 21.74 -7.94
CA SER A 258 16.05 21.40 -9.35
C SER A 258 15.09 20.21 -9.45
N TYR A 259 14.67 19.88 -10.66
CA TYR A 259 13.97 18.63 -10.92
C TYR A 259 14.49 18.02 -12.21
N THR A 260 14.28 16.71 -12.39
CA THR A 260 14.52 16.03 -13.66
C THR A 260 13.23 15.43 -14.20
N VAL A 261 13.08 15.39 -15.52
CA VAL A 261 11.94 14.74 -16.17
C VAL A 261 12.25 13.26 -16.31
N ILE A 262 11.49 12.42 -15.61
CA ILE A 262 11.69 10.97 -15.59
C ILE A 262 11.46 10.41 -17.00
N ASN A 263 12.40 9.59 -17.48
CA ASN A 263 12.42 8.94 -18.81
C ASN A 263 12.56 9.87 -20.03
N ASN A 264 12.64 11.19 -19.87
CA ASN A 264 12.83 12.14 -20.98
C ASN A 264 13.62 13.39 -20.52
N PRO A 265 14.94 13.29 -20.31
CA PRO A 265 15.75 14.37 -19.74
C PRO A 265 15.94 15.60 -20.65
N ASN A 266 15.47 15.55 -21.90
CA ASN A 266 15.68 16.62 -22.89
C ASN A 266 14.72 17.81 -22.74
N PHE A 267 13.70 17.71 -21.89
CA PHE A 267 12.72 18.78 -21.69
C PHE A 267 13.12 19.72 -20.55
N SER A 268 12.86 21.01 -20.73
CA SER A 268 13.23 22.09 -19.84
C SER A 268 12.00 22.82 -19.26
N PRO A 269 12.15 23.58 -18.15
CA PRO A 269 11.08 24.42 -17.63
C PRO A 269 10.42 25.29 -18.71
N GLY A 270 9.09 25.32 -18.75
CA GLY A 270 8.32 26.07 -19.73
C GLY A 270 7.86 25.28 -20.95
N ASP A 271 8.45 24.13 -21.25
CA ASP A 271 8.00 23.25 -22.35
C ASP A 271 6.58 22.73 -22.08
N SER A 272 5.83 22.46 -23.15
CA SER A 272 4.47 21.90 -23.07
C SER A 272 4.44 20.50 -23.64
N ILE A 273 4.05 19.52 -22.83
CA ILE A 273 4.00 18.10 -23.20
C ILE A 273 2.70 17.45 -22.71
N ASP A 274 2.28 16.36 -23.37
CA ASP A 274 1.01 15.68 -23.07
C ASP A 274 0.96 15.15 -21.62
N SER A 275 2.12 14.70 -21.12
CA SER A 275 2.29 14.30 -19.73
C SER A 275 3.76 14.33 -19.31
N PHE A 276 4.00 14.56 -18.02
CA PHE A 276 5.33 14.50 -17.43
C PHE A 276 5.34 13.98 -16.00
N TYR A 277 6.51 13.50 -15.59
CA TYR A 277 6.82 13.14 -14.22
C TYR A 277 8.13 13.80 -13.85
N LEU A 278 8.10 14.66 -12.83
CA LEU A 278 9.26 15.38 -12.32
C LEU A 278 9.72 14.73 -11.03
N ASP A 279 11.02 14.51 -10.90
CA ASP A 279 11.68 14.12 -9.66
C ASP A 279 12.46 15.32 -9.12
N TYR A 280 11.99 15.88 -8.01
CA TYR A 280 12.54 17.06 -7.37
C TYR A 280 13.73 16.71 -6.48
N LYS A 281 14.73 17.59 -6.48
CA LYS A 281 15.91 17.53 -5.63
C LYS A 281 16.21 18.92 -5.08
N CYS A 282 16.41 19.02 -3.77
CA CYS A 282 16.83 20.27 -3.16
C CYS A 282 18.35 20.37 -3.04
N ASP A 283 18.85 21.60 -2.98
CA ASP A 283 20.25 21.90 -2.74
C ASP A 283 20.66 21.52 -1.31
N THR A 284 21.97 21.40 -1.08
CA THR A 284 22.52 21.07 0.24
C THR A 284 22.01 22.04 1.31
N GLY A 285 21.45 21.51 2.41
CA GLY A 285 20.88 22.28 3.52
C GLY A 285 19.38 22.60 3.39
N TYR A 286 18.76 22.25 2.26
CA TYR A 286 17.34 22.34 2.02
C TYR A 286 16.70 20.95 1.95
N GLY A 287 15.43 20.86 2.32
CA GLY A 287 14.65 19.63 2.20
C GLY A 287 13.31 19.88 1.51
N ILE A 288 12.74 18.81 1.00
CA ILE A 288 11.49 18.85 0.24
C ILE A 288 10.30 18.92 1.21
N VAL A 289 9.49 19.96 1.04
CA VAL A 289 8.16 20.08 1.67
C VAL A 289 7.11 19.66 0.64
N GLY A 290 6.40 18.57 0.93
CA GLY A 290 5.44 17.93 0.03
C GLY A 290 5.97 16.61 -0.54
N SER A 291 5.46 16.24 -1.72
CA SER A 291 5.95 15.08 -2.48
C SER A 291 7.24 15.45 -3.21
N ASN A 292 8.25 14.57 -3.23
CA ASN A 292 9.41 14.80 -4.10
C ASN A 292 9.11 14.56 -5.59
N LYS A 293 7.89 14.13 -5.91
CA LYS A 293 7.44 13.88 -7.27
C LYS A 293 6.25 14.77 -7.61
N LEU A 294 6.30 15.39 -8.77
CA LEU A 294 5.18 16.09 -9.38
C LEU A 294 4.88 15.44 -10.72
N PHE A 295 3.61 15.35 -11.08
CA PHE A 295 3.23 14.88 -12.41
C PHE A 295 2.13 15.77 -12.97
N CYS A 296 2.00 15.75 -14.28
CA CYS A 296 0.87 16.32 -14.98
C CYS A 296 0.46 15.35 -16.10
N VAL A 297 -0.83 15.09 -16.22
CA VAL A 297 -1.41 14.24 -17.27
C VAL A 297 -2.69 14.91 -17.77
N ASN A 298 -2.78 15.20 -19.07
CA ASN A 298 -3.96 15.83 -19.68
C ASN A 298 -4.43 17.11 -18.93
N GLY A 299 -3.49 17.94 -18.49
CA GLY A 299 -3.77 19.19 -17.78
C GLY A 299 -4.08 19.07 -16.29
N PHE A 300 -4.23 17.85 -15.78
CA PHE A 300 -4.41 17.62 -14.34
C PHE A 300 -3.06 17.54 -13.65
N GLN A 301 -2.75 18.59 -12.89
CA GLN A 301 -1.58 18.68 -12.03
C GLN A 301 -1.97 18.41 -10.57
N HIS A 302 -1.11 17.71 -9.84
CA HIS A 302 -1.23 17.63 -8.39
C HIS A 302 -1.22 19.04 -7.74
N GLN A 303 -2.14 19.32 -6.81
CA GLN A 303 -2.41 20.68 -6.32
C GLN A 303 -1.24 21.34 -5.57
N GLN A 304 -0.31 20.55 -5.02
CA GLN A 304 0.82 21.09 -4.28
C GLN A 304 2.13 20.85 -5.04
N VAL A 305 2.68 21.94 -5.58
CA VAL A 305 4.04 21.96 -6.15
C VAL A 305 5.04 21.86 -5.00
N PRO A 306 6.04 20.95 -5.07
CA PRO A 306 7.01 20.77 -4.00
C PRO A 306 7.85 22.02 -3.80
N LYS A 307 8.16 22.33 -2.53
CA LYS A 307 9.05 23.45 -2.18
C LYS A 307 10.32 22.93 -1.52
N CYS A 308 11.43 23.59 -1.81
CA CYS A 308 12.68 23.38 -1.10
C CYS A 308 12.79 24.44 -0.01
N GLU A 309 12.72 24.00 1.24
CA GLU A 309 12.80 24.89 2.40
C GLU A 309 14.00 24.51 3.27
N LYS A 310 14.53 25.48 4.00
CA LYS A 310 15.58 25.22 4.98
C LYS A 310 15.04 24.29 6.05
N MET A 311 15.85 23.32 6.45
CA MET A 311 15.48 22.31 7.44
C MET A 311 16.25 22.52 8.73
N CYS A 312 15.59 22.32 9.87
CA CYS A 312 16.26 22.17 11.17
C CYS A 312 16.45 20.69 11.49
N PHE A 313 17.66 20.33 11.88
CA PHE A 313 17.96 19.00 12.39
C PHE A 313 17.65 18.91 13.89
N LEU A 314 16.76 18.01 14.29
CA LEU A 314 16.40 17.80 15.68
C LEU A 314 17.21 16.66 16.29
N ASN A 315 18.21 17.00 17.13
CA ASN A 315 18.93 16.02 17.94
C ASN A 315 18.09 15.59 19.15
N ARG A 316 17.34 14.49 19.01
CA ARG A 316 16.36 14.08 20.02
C ARG A 316 17.04 13.58 21.30
N HIS A 317 16.65 14.12 22.45
CA HIS A 317 17.05 13.57 23.74
C HIS A 317 16.13 12.41 24.16
N ALA A 318 16.69 11.40 24.84
CA ALA A 318 15.96 10.19 25.21
C ALA A 318 14.81 10.45 26.20
N SER A 319 14.93 11.48 27.06
CA SER A 319 13.94 11.79 28.09
C SER A 319 12.69 12.54 27.61
N VAL A 320 12.68 12.99 26.35
CA VAL A 320 11.64 13.86 25.81
C VAL A 320 11.01 13.25 24.56
N GLU A 321 9.72 13.45 24.42
CA GLU A 321 8.97 13.28 23.19
C GLU A 321 8.65 14.66 22.61
N TYR A 322 9.06 14.90 21.36
CA TYR A 322 8.89 16.20 20.70
C TYR A 322 7.68 16.14 19.77
N LEU A 323 6.69 16.97 20.06
CA LEU A 323 5.42 17.05 19.33
C LEU A 323 5.40 18.32 18.47
N CYS A 324 5.54 18.16 17.15
CA CYS A 324 5.53 19.26 16.19
C CYS A 324 4.09 19.62 15.82
N HIS A 325 3.83 20.93 15.71
CA HIS A 325 2.52 21.44 15.29
C HIS A 325 2.45 21.46 13.76
N ASP A 326 1.37 20.89 13.21
CA ASP A 326 1.10 20.90 11.77
C ASP A 326 0.35 22.19 11.40
N GLY A 327 1.10 23.30 11.26
CA GLY A 327 0.54 24.64 11.04
C GLY A 327 0.36 25.47 12.32
N GLN A 328 -0.75 26.22 12.41
CA GLN A 328 -1.05 27.15 13.51
C GLN A 328 -0.89 26.50 14.90
N LEU A 329 -0.54 27.32 15.91
CA LEU A 329 -0.22 26.90 17.29
C LEU A 329 -1.29 26.04 17.99
N CYS A 330 -2.54 26.05 17.54
CA CYS A 330 -3.65 25.26 18.12
C CYS A 330 -4.05 24.03 17.27
N GLY A 331 -3.26 23.66 16.26
CA GLY A 331 -3.51 22.52 15.37
C GLY A 331 -3.20 21.16 16.01
N LYS A 332 -3.54 20.08 15.30
CA LYS A 332 -3.16 18.71 15.68
C LYS A 332 -1.64 18.59 15.78
N THR A 333 -1.15 17.94 16.83
CA THR A 333 0.28 17.67 17.02
C THR A 333 0.65 16.29 16.49
N ARG A 334 1.89 16.16 16.00
CA ARG A 334 2.47 14.88 15.56
C ARG A 334 3.88 14.73 16.10
N LYS A 335 4.39 13.49 16.19
CA LYS A 335 5.81 13.27 16.48
C LYS A 335 6.67 14.02 15.46
N CYS A 336 7.61 14.82 15.94
CA CYS A 336 8.57 15.50 15.08
C CYS A 336 9.41 14.48 14.31
N ARG A 337 9.73 14.77 13.05
CA ARG A 337 10.70 14.08 12.20
C ARG A 337 12.12 14.49 12.61
N ILE A 338 13.12 13.86 11.99
CA ILE A 338 14.54 14.19 12.24
C ILE A 338 14.88 15.56 11.62
N GLN A 339 14.26 15.86 10.49
CA GLN A 339 14.33 17.13 9.79
C GLN A 339 12.93 17.72 9.69
N GLU A 340 12.79 18.98 10.06
CA GLU A 340 11.54 19.73 9.98
C GLU A 340 11.78 21.09 9.31
N PRO A 341 10.78 21.63 8.59
CA PRO A 341 10.91 22.89 7.88
C PRO A 341 11.05 24.08 8.83
N GLU A 342 11.70 25.13 8.35
CA GLU A 342 11.87 26.39 9.08
C GLU A 342 10.53 27.03 9.47
N GLY A 343 10.46 27.61 10.68
CA GLY A 343 9.25 28.23 11.23
C GLY A 343 8.33 27.27 11.97
N ILE A 344 8.58 25.95 11.92
CA ILE A 344 7.81 25.00 12.74
C ILE A 344 8.07 25.22 14.23
N THR A 345 7.07 24.88 15.03
CA THR A 345 7.18 24.87 16.49
C THR A 345 6.94 23.48 17.04
N ALA A 346 7.59 23.14 18.14
CA ALA A 346 7.46 21.85 18.80
C ALA A 346 7.22 22.00 20.30
N THR A 347 6.25 21.25 20.81
CA THR A 347 5.96 21.12 22.23
C THR A 347 6.73 19.91 22.78
N PRO A 348 7.71 20.12 23.67
CA PRO A 348 8.42 19.03 24.32
C PRO A 348 7.61 18.45 25.49
N VAL A 349 7.48 17.13 25.53
CA VAL A 349 6.77 16.40 26.58
C VAL A 349 7.73 15.40 27.23
N CYS A 350 7.86 15.44 28.55
CA CYS A 350 8.67 14.45 29.25
C CYS A 350 8.06 13.06 29.13
N LYS A 351 8.90 12.03 28.97
CA LYS A 351 8.44 10.64 28.98
C LYS A 351 8.16 10.17 30.41
N THR A 352 6.97 10.50 30.89
CA THR A 352 6.46 10.05 32.19
C THR A 352 6.18 8.55 32.18
N PRO A 353 6.25 7.86 33.34
CA PRO A 353 6.57 8.39 34.67
C PRO A 353 8.09 8.49 34.97
N ILE A 354 8.96 8.04 34.04
CA ILE A 354 10.41 7.92 34.29
C ILE A 354 11.11 9.28 34.31
N TYR A 355 10.67 10.20 33.43
CA TYR A 355 11.18 11.56 33.36
C TYR A 355 10.05 12.53 33.62
N ASN A 356 10.32 13.54 34.44
CA ASN A 356 9.34 14.56 34.78
C ASN A 356 10.01 15.91 35.05
N THR A 357 9.24 16.98 35.01
CA THR A 357 9.68 18.34 35.35
C THR A 357 8.55 19.06 36.06
N SER A 358 8.88 19.81 37.11
CA SER A 358 7.95 20.71 37.79
C SER A 358 7.71 22.00 37.01
N HIS A 359 8.66 22.36 36.14
CA HIS A 359 8.60 23.56 35.33
C HIS A 359 7.99 23.28 33.96
N SER A 360 7.13 24.18 33.48
CA SER A 360 6.63 24.14 32.11
C SER A 360 7.79 24.32 31.13
N LEU A 361 7.98 23.35 30.24
CA LEU A 361 8.96 23.47 29.17
C LEU A 361 8.44 24.46 28.11
N PRO A 362 9.24 25.46 27.69
CA PRO A 362 8.85 26.36 26.61
C PRO A 362 8.55 25.62 25.29
N ILE A 363 7.95 26.34 24.34
CA ILE A 363 7.81 25.84 22.98
C ILE A 363 9.15 26.00 22.25
N MET A 364 9.61 24.95 21.60
CA MET A 364 10.79 24.96 20.75
C MET A 364 10.42 25.56 19.38
N LYS A 365 11.31 26.40 18.84
CA LYS A 365 11.14 27.05 17.52
C LYS A 365 12.33 26.73 16.64
N CYS A 366 12.05 26.33 15.41
CA CYS A 366 13.05 26.12 14.38
C CYS A 366 13.24 27.41 13.56
N SER A 367 14.44 27.99 13.61
CA SER A 367 14.81 29.23 12.92
C SER A 367 16.28 29.20 12.49
N ASN A 368 16.60 29.73 11.31
CA ASN A 368 17.94 29.74 10.72
C ASN A 368 18.60 28.34 10.74
N SER A 369 17.87 27.31 10.32
CA SER A 369 18.33 25.91 10.32
C SER A 369 18.71 25.32 11.69
N THR A 370 18.36 25.98 12.79
CA THR A 370 18.66 25.52 14.15
C THR A 370 17.43 25.61 15.07
N TRP A 371 17.38 24.74 16.08
CA TRP A 371 16.39 24.86 17.14
C TRP A 371 16.88 25.85 18.19
N ASN A 372 16.00 26.75 18.65
CA ASN A 372 16.32 27.74 19.67
C ASN A 372 16.91 27.11 20.96
N TYR A 373 16.48 25.90 21.31
CA TYR A 373 17.11 25.01 22.28
C TYR A 373 16.60 23.58 22.06
N VAL A 374 17.20 22.60 22.72
CA VAL A 374 16.71 21.21 22.73
C VAL A 374 16.30 20.85 24.16
N ALA A 375 15.00 20.61 24.36
CA ALA A 375 14.48 20.28 25.69
C ALA A 375 15.02 18.95 26.21
N THR A 376 15.29 18.90 27.52
CA THR A 376 15.64 17.70 28.27
C THR A 376 14.82 17.67 29.55
N CYS A 377 14.44 16.48 29.99
CA CYS A 377 13.78 16.26 31.28
C CYS A 377 14.68 15.47 32.23
N PRO A 378 14.75 15.83 33.53
CA PRO A 378 15.44 15.04 34.53
C PRO A 378 14.68 13.73 34.80
N ALA A 379 15.41 12.71 35.21
CA ALA A 379 14.82 11.46 35.66
C ALA A 379 14.20 11.63 37.05
N VAL A 380 13.05 11.00 37.28
CA VAL A 380 12.44 10.92 38.61
C VAL A 380 13.29 9.95 39.44
N CYS A 381 13.86 10.42 40.55
CA CYS A 381 14.62 9.58 41.46
C CYS A 381 13.73 8.92 42.52
N GLY A 382 14.17 7.81 43.09
CA GLY A 382 13.57 7.20 44.29
C GLY A 382 12.25 6.45 44.09
N THR A 383 11.76 6.25 42.86
CA THR A 383 10.53 5.48 42.61
C THR A 383 10.83 4.00 42.32
N SER A 384 10.15 3.10 43.04
CA SER A 384 10.18 1.66 42.73
C SER A 384 9.30 1.36 41.50
N THR A 385 9.56 0.25 40.80
CA THR A 385 8.68 -0.12 39.68
C THR A 385 7.31 -0.59 40.21
N PRO A 386 6.20 -0.38 39.48
CA PRO A 386 4.84 -0.66 39.97
C PRO A 386 4.53 -2.12 40.35
N ARG A 387 5.47 -3.06 40.19
CA ARG A 387 5.31 -4.49 40.49
C ARG A 387 6.04 -4.95 41.76
N GLY A 388 6.70 -4.03 42.47
CA GLY A 388 7.38 -4.33 43.72
C GLY A 388 6.67 -3.69 44.91
N ASP A 389 5.80 -4.44 45.57
CA ASP A 389 5.29 -4.05 46.88
C ASP A 389 6.47 -4.02 47.87
N VAL A 390 6.73 -2.86 48.46
CA VAL A 390 7.81 -2.69 49.44
C VAL A 390 7.29 -3.14 50.80
N LEU A 391 7.63 -4.37 51.21
CA LEU A 391 7.40 -4.84 52.59
C LEU A 391 8.59 -4.44 53.45
N VAL A 392 8.39 -3.52 54.41
CA VAL A 392 9.43 -3.13 55.39
C VAL A 392 9.01 -3.60 56.79
N ALA A 393 9.47 -4.80 57.16
CA ALA A 393 9.88 -5.19 58.51
C ALA A 393 10.55 -6.59 58.43
N GLY A 394 11.87 -6.65 58.58
CA GLY A 394 12.67 -7.86 58.40
C GLY A 394 13.24 -7.99 56.98
N GLY A 395 14.56 -8.18 56.84
CA GLY A 395 15.22 -8.29 55.54
C GLY A 395 14.71 -9.48 54.72
N GLY A 396 14.45 -9.25 53.43
CA GLY A 396 13.97 -10.28 52.48
C GLY A 396 14.78 -10.28 51.18
N ARG A 397 14.65 -11.36 50.39
CA ARG A 397 15.29 -11.46 49.07
C ARG A 397 14.56 -10.55 48.08
N ALA A 398 15.25 -9.54 47.54
CA ALA A 398 14.69 -8.64 46.54
C ALA A 398 14.39 -9.38 45.22
N ARG A 399 13.22 -9.12 44.61
CA ARG A 399 12.85 -9.60 43.27
C ARG A 399 13.36 -8.64 42.19
N ARG A 400 13.38 -9.10 40.93
CA ARG A 400 13.72 -8.24 39.78
C ARG A 400 12.82 -6.99 39.79
N SER A 401 13.46 -5.82 39.65
CA SER A 401 12.82 -4.50 39.52
C SER A 401 12.27 -3.87 40.81
N GLU A 402 12.55 -4.44 41.99
CA GLU A 402 12.21 -3.81 43.28
C GLU A 402 13.14 -2.64 43.65
N VAL A 403 14.44 -2.75 43.33
CA VAL A 403 15.46 -1.73 43.64
C VAL A 403 16.19 -1.30 42.35
N PRO A 404 15.57 -0.45 41.51
CA PRO A 404 16.06 -0.17 40.16
C PRO A 404 17.39 0.59 40.09
N TRP A 405 17.81 1.23 41.19
CA TRP A 405 19.09 1.94 41.28
C TRP A 405 20.26 1.06 41.76
N HIS A 406 20.04 -0.20 42.15
CA HIS A 406 21.12 -1.07 42.64
C HIS A 406 22.11 -1.45 41.53
N VAL A 407 23.40 -1.35 41.83
CA VAL A 407 24.51 -1.72 40.94
C VAL A 407 25.43 -2.70 41.66
N GLY A 408 25.81 -3.78 40.99
CA GLY A 408 26.94 -4.63 41.38
C GLY A 408 28.15 -4.34 40.50
N VAL A 409 29.29 -4.04 41.10
CA VAL A 409 30.57 -3.82 40.41
C VAL A 409 31.41 -5.08 40.58
N TYR A 410 31.81 -5.68 39.46
CA TYR A 410 32.52 -6.96 39.44
C TYR A 410 33.93 -6.79 38.88
N ASP A 411 34.87 -7.56 39.43
CA ASP A 411 36.17 -7.75 38.80
C ASP A 411 36.05 -8.74 37.64
N LYS A 412 36.54 -8.32 36.48
CA LYS A 412 36.55 -9.12 35.25
C LYS A 412 37.77 -10.06 35.16
N HIS A 413 38.75 -9.90 36.03
CA HIS A 413 40.00 -10.68 36.02
C HIS A 413 39.89 -12.00 36.80
N SER A 414 38.84 -12.18 37.58
CA SER A 414 38.49 -13.42 38.28
C SER A 414 37.48 -14.26 37.49
N ALA A 415 37.55 -15.60 37.64
CA ALA A 415 36.61 -16.54 37.04
C ALA A 415 36.09 -17.52 38.12
N PRO A 416 34.80 -17.46 38.52
CA PRO A 416 33.76 -16.52 38.07
C PRO A 416 34.04 -15.07 38.47
N TYR A 417 33.42 -14.11 37.78
CA TYR A 417 33.55 -12.68 38.12
C TYR A 417 33.19 -12.43 39.58
N GLU A 418 34.12 -11.81 40.31
CA GLU A 418 33.97 -11.56 41.73
C GLU A 418 33.29 -10.21 41.98
N LEU A 419 32.26 -10.19 42.82
CA LEU A 419 31.59 -8.96 43.22
C LEU A 419 32.52 -8.17 44.17
N GLN A 420 32.98 -7.00 43.73
CA GLN A 420 33.89 -6.15 44.49
C GLN A 420 33.13 -5.22 45.43
N CYS A 421 32.09 -4.55 44.90
CA CYS A 421 31.29 -3.65 45.70
C CYS A 421 29.89 -3.43 45.11
N GLY A 422 29.00 -2.91 45.96
CA GLY A 422 27.71 -2.38 45.55
C GLY A 422 27.77 -0.89 45.23
N GLY A 423 26.78 -0.40 44.50
CA GLY A 423 26.60 1.02 44.22
C GLY A 423 25.14 1.37 44.00
N SER A 424 24.87 2.68 43.92
CA SER A 424 23.56 3.23 43.58
C SER A 424 23.67 4.19 42.41
N ILE A 425 22.81 4.01 41.40
CA ILE A 425 22.71 4.94 40.26
C ILE A 425 22.17 6.27 40.79
N ILE A 426 22.95 7.34 40.67
CA ILE A 426 22.53 8.71 41.05
C ILE A 426 22.36 9.63 39.83
N ALA A 427 22.95 9.27 38.69
CA ALA A 427 22.67 9.89 37.40
C ALA A 427 22.90 8.88 36.27
N ARG A 428 22.54 9.26 35.04
CA ARG A 428 22.60 8.39 33.85
C ARG A 428 23.96 7.73 33.61
N ASN A 429 25.02 8.42 34.00
CA ASN A 429 26.42 8.03 33.82
C ASN A 429 27.20 8.10 35.14
N LEU A 430 26.51 8.01 36.29
CA LEU A 430 27.14 8.16 37.60
C LEU A 430 26.58 7.17 38.61
N VAL A 431 27.48 6.42 39.24
CA VAL A 431 27.19 5.49 40.32
C VAL A 431 27.89 6.00 41.58
N LEU A 432 27.13 6.14 42.67
CA LEU A 432 27.67 6.41 44.00
C LEU A 432 28.02 5.08 44.66
N THR A 433 29.24 4.96 45.17
CA THR A 433 29.71 3.80 45.91
C THR A 433 30.55 4.26 47.10
N GLY A 434 30.72 3.39 48.10
CA GLY A 434 31.58 3.65 49.25
C GLY A 434 33.03 3.34 48.95
N ASN A 435 33.94 4.15 49.48
CA ASN A 435 35.37 3.82 49.47
C ASN A 435 35.68 2.97 50.70
N ALA A 436 35.94 1.68 50.49
CA ALA A 436 36.50 0.81 51.52
C ALA A 436 38.01 0.75 51.34
N ARG A 437 38.76 1.45 52.20
CA ARG A 437 40.18 1.12 52.39
C ARG A 437 40.21 -0.15 53.25
N HIS A 438 40.71 -1.24 52.67
CA HIS A 438 41.20 -2.36 53.48
C HIS A 438 42.57 -2.02 54.05
#